data_AF-A0AAI9YEG4-F1
#
_entry.id   AF-A0AAI9YEG4-F1
#
_cell.length_a   1.000
_cell.length_b   1.000
_cell.length_c   1.000
_cell.angle_alpha   90.00
_cell.angle_beta   90.00
_cell.angle_gamma   90.00
#
_symmetry.space_group_name_H-M   'P 1'
#
loop_
_entity.id
_entity.type
_entity.pdbx_description
1 polymer ?
#
loop_
_entity_poly.entity_id
_entity_poly.type
_entity_poly.pdbx_seq_one_letter_code
_entity_poly.pdbx_strand_id
1 'polypeptide(L)'
;MNLSPSPSRGLAALPSNAEAIQTAEYWDADLSEPFNEFKRLALTTPVLKNVLRNLDEDLDVIKMNWTTEMAAVKDEDERPGLMLDVFKDWCAIKPRADKELGPWFVANLKPSYTPEEFSTWALIRASASFKCWYRHKPKLLWRMFGIQLQSIKSMASRGEIPVAVVPSMYAALRPDSKFISRAVARMKEGLKYPGVGIDDDIAEDA
;
A
#
# COMPACT_ATOMS: atom_id res chain seq x y z
N MET A 1 15.27 19.13 52.44
CA MET A 1 14.46 18.65 51.29
C MET A 1 15.38 18.69 50.07
N ASN A 2 15.94 17.53 49.69
CA ASN A 2 16.81 17.40 48.53
C ASN A 2 15.94 16.96 47.35
N LEU A 3 15.82 17.80 46.32
CA LEU A 3 15.18 17.44 45.06
C LEU A 3 16.20 16.72 44.20
N SER A 4 15.92 15.45 43.89
CA SER A 4 16.69 14.62 42.97
C SER A 4 16.75 15.24 41.57
N PRO A 5 17.90 15.20 40.86
CA PRO A 5 17.95 15.61 39.47
C PRO A 5 17.27 14.56 38.59
N SER A 6 16.37 15.03 37.70
CA SER A 6 15.70 14.25 36.66
C SER A 6 16.71 13.48 35.80
N PRO A 7 16.38 12.26 35.34
CA PRO A 7 17.29 11.47 34.54
C PRO A 7 17.54 12.17 33.20
N SER A 8 18.82 12.44 32.94
CA SER A 8 19.34 12.90 31.66
C SER A 8 18.76 12.04 30.53
N ARG A 9 17.95 12.65 29.66
CA ARG A 9 17.60 12.08 28.35
C ARG A 9 18.90 11.81 27.62
N GLY A 10 19.34 10.55 27.62
CA GLY A 10 20.42 10.08 26.76
C GLY A 10 20.04 10.43 25.33
N LEU A 11 20.88 11.24 24.68
CA LEU A 11 20.87 11.41 23.25
C LEU A 11 21.09 10.02 22.65
N ALA A 12 20.03 9.40 22.13
CA ALA A 12 20.19 8.23 21.29
C ALA A 12 20.98 8.68 20.07
N ALA A 13 22.27 8.35 20.07
CA ALA A 13 23.12 8.54 18.91
C ALA A 13 22.53 7.74 17.75
N LEU A 14 22.32 8.39 16.61
CA LEU A 14 22.08 7.66 15.37
C LEU A 14 23.29 6.75 15.13
N PRO A 15 23.09 5.44 14.86
CA PRO A 15 24.20 4.54 14.63
C PRO A 15 25.11 5.09 13.54
N SER A 16 26.40 5.06 13.84
CA SER A 16 27.51 5.50 12.99
C SER A 16 27.53 4.68 11.70
N ASN A 17 26.83 5.16 10.67
CA ASN A 17 27.03 4.99 9.22
C ASN A 17 27.80 3.74 8.73
N ALA A 18 27.51 2.58 9.30
CA ALA A 18 28.13 1.30 8.97
C ALA A 18 27.19 0.13 9.31
N GLU A 19 25.87 0.25 9.11
CA GLU A 19 24.93 -0.81 9.51
C GLU A 19 23.71 -0.85 8.57
N ALA A 20 23.45 -2.07 8.06
CA ALA A 20 22.37 -2.51 7.18
C ALA A 20 22.26 -1.79 5.81
N ILE A 21 22.90 -2.36 4.78
CA ILE A 21 22.31 -2.29 3.45
C ILE A 21 21.02 -3.12 3.56
N GLN A 22 19.90 -2.48 3.89
CA GLN A 22 18.59 -3.09 3.69
C GLN A 22 18.51 -3.42 2.20
N THR A 23 18.63 -4.70 1.88
CA THR A 23 18.39 -5.18 0.52
C THR A 23 16.95 -4.84 0.16
N ALA A 24 16.75 -4.09 -0.91
CA ALA A 24 15.41 -3.75 -1.36
C ALA A 24 14.62 -5.04 -1.66
N GLU A 25 13.47 -5.19 -1.00
CA GLU A 25 12.58 -6.33 -1.18
C GLU A 25 11.28 -5.92 -1.88
N TYR A 26 10.67 -6.87 -2.59
CA TYR A 26 9.31 -6.69 -3.10
C TYR A 26 8.24 -6.84 -2.03
N TRP A 27 8.59 -7.47 -0.90
CA TRP A 27 7.66 -7.69 0.21
C TRP A 27 7.56 -6.43 1.07
N ASP A 28 6.33 -6.12 1.49
CA ASP A 28 6.00 -5.04 2.42
C ASP A 28 4.76 -5.49 3.19
N ALA A 29 4.87 -5.56 4.52
CA ALA A 29 3.78 -6.04 5.36
C ALA A 29 2.56 -5.13 5.30
N ASP A 30 2.78 -3.81 5.24
CA ASP A 30 1.73 -2.79 5.27
C ASP A 30 0.80 -2.92 4.06
N LEU A 31 1.39 -3.17 2.89
CA LEU A 31 0.65 -3.33 1.64
C LEU A 31 -0.30 -4.53 1.67
N SER A 32 -0.06 -5.48 2.57
CA SER A 32 -0.92 -6.67 2.73
C SER A 32 -2.01 -6.54 3.78
N GLU A 33 -2.01 -5.48 4.57
CA GLU A 33 -2.82 -5.42 5.78
C GLU A 33 -4.34 -5.35 5.53
N PRO A 34 -4.85 -4.56 4.56
CA PRO A 34 -6.27 -4.58 4.23
C PRO A 34 -6.80 -5.98 3.89
N PHE A 35 -6.01 -6.78 3.16
CA PHE A 35 -6.37 -8.15 2.87
C PHE A 35 -6.32 -9.06 4.11
N ASN A 36 -5.29 -8.90 4.95
CA ASN A 36 -5.16 -9.68 6.19
C ASN A 36 -6.34 -9.41 7.15
N GLU A 37 -6.74 -8.15 7.32
CA GLU A 37 -7.92 -7.77 8.11
C GLU A 37 -9.19 -8.41 7.56
N PHE A 38 -9.42 -8.31 6.26
CA PHE A 38 -10.58 -8.92 5.63
C PHE A 38 -10.59 -10.46 5.78
N LYS A 39 -9.41 -11.09 5.70
CA LYS A 39 -9.24 -12.52 5.97
C LYS A 39 -9.55 -12.89 7.42
N ARG A 40 -9.15 -12.06 8.39
CA ARG A 40 -9.49 -12.25 9.81
C ARG A 40 -11.00 -12.15 10.03
N LEU A 41 -11.67 -11.15 9.45
CA LEU A 41 -13.15 -11.00 9.51
C LEU A 41 -13.88 -12.19 8.87
N ALA A 42 -13.34 -12.74 7.79
CA ALA A 42 -13.93 -13.89 7.14
C ALA A 42 -13.90 -15.15 8.00
N LEU A 43 -13.00 -15.28 8.98
CA LEU A 43 -12.97 -16.44 9.88
C LEU A 43 -14.28 -16.61 10.65
N THR A 44 -14.86 -15.49 11.10
CA THR A 44 -16.11 -15.43 11.88
C THR A 44 -17.34 -15.19 11.02
N THR A 45 -17.16 -14.73 9.78
CA THR A 45 -18.25 -14.30 8.89
C THR A 45 -18.29 -15.15 7.61
N PRO A 46 -19.11 -16.22 7.55
CA PRO A 46 -19.08 -17.19 6.44
C PRO A 46 -19.29 -16.58 5.05
N VAL A 47 -20.14 -15.55 4.92
CA VAL A 47 -20.39 -14.90 3.63
C VAL A 47 -19.12 -14.23 3.07
N LEU A 48 -18.24 -13.71 3.93
CA LEU A 48 -16.99 -13.09 3.51
C LEU A 48 -15.94 -14.13 3.08
N LYS A 49 -16.03 -15.38 3.56
CA LYS A 49 -15.20 -16.48 3.04
C LYS A 49 -15.47 -16.71 1.56
N ASN A 50 -16.74 -16.67 1.17
CA ASN A 50 -17.14 -16.80 -0.23
C ASN A 50 -16.66 -15.60 -1.06
N VAL A 51 -16.72 -14.39 -0.50
CA VAL A 51 -16.16 -13.19 -1.16
C VAL A 51 -14.66 -13.33 -1.41
N LEU A 52 -13.90 -13.81 -0.42
CA LEU A 52 -12.47 -14.06 -0.56
C LEU A 52 -12.14 -15.10 -1.62
N ARG A 53 -12.85 -16.23 -1.62
CA ARG A 53 -12.67 -17.28 -2.63
C ARG A 53 -12.91 -16.73 -4.04
N ASN A 54 -14.04 -16.04 -4.22
CA ASN A 54 -14.41 -15.48 -5.50
C ASN A 54 -13.42 -14.40 -5.98
N LEU A 55 -12.90 -13.60 -5.05
CA LEU A 55 -11.84 -12.63 -5.35
C LEU A 55 -10.55 -13.33 -5.83
N ASP A 56 -10.15 -14.43 -5.19
CA ASP A 56 -8.95 -15.19 -5.59
C ASP A 56 -9.10 -15.76 -7.01
N GLU A 57 -10.27 -16.34 -7.32
CA GLU A 57 -10.63 -16.79 -8.67
C GLU A 57 -10.57 -15.66 -9.70
N ASP A 58 -11.17 -14.50 -9.38
CA ASP A 58 -11.18 -13.33 -10.26
C ASP A 58 -9.76 -12.81 -10.51
N LEU A 59 -8.91 -12.78 -9.48
CA LEU A 59 -7.51 -12.39 -9.59
C LEU A 59 -6.70 -13.38 -10.45
N ASP A 60 -6.93 -14.68 -10.32
CA ASP A 60 -6.26 -15.67 -11.17
C ASP A 60 -6.63 -15.50 -12.65
N VAL A 61 -7.89 -15.15 -12.95
CA VAL A 61 -8.32 -14.80 -14.33
C VAL A 61 -7.56 -13.57 -14.83
N ILE A 62 -7.48 -12.49 -14.06
CA ILE A 62 -6.73 -11.29 -14.44
C ILE A 62 -5.25 -11.60 -14.70
N LYS A 63 -4.63 -12.40 -13.83
CA LYS A 63 -3.23 -12.82 -13.96
C LYS A 63 -3.00 -13.65 -15.23
N MET A 64 -3.95 -14.52 -15.58
CA MET A 64 -3.91 -15.32 -16.80
C MET A 64 -4.07 -14.43 -18.04
N ASN A 65 -5.09 -13.57 -18.07
CA ASN A 65 -5.35 -12.64 -19.18
C ASN A 65 -4.12 -11.77 -19.44
N TRP A 66 -3.55 -11.15 -18.40
CA TRP A 66 -2.32 -10.39 -18.53
C TRP A 66 -1.17 -11.22 -19.14
N THR A 67 -0.98 -12.44 -18.67
CA THR A 67 0.12 -13.29 -19.14
C THR A 67 -0.07 -13.66 -20.62
N THR A 68 -1.29 -13.97 -21.03
CA THR A 68 -1.63 -14.31 -22.41
C THR A 68 -1.55 -13.10 -23.33
N GLU A 69 -2.20 -11.99 -22.97
CA GLU A 69 -2.26 -10.79 -23.78
C GLU A 69 -0.89 -10.14 -23.93
N MET A 70 -0.14 -9.97 -22.83
CA MET A 70 1.19 -9.34 -22.89
C MET A 70 2.22 -10.19 -23.65
N ALA A 71 2.03 -11.51 -23.72
CA ALA A 71 2.86 -12.38 -24.55
C ALA A 71 2.49 -12.29 -26.04
N ALA A 72 1.25 -11.92 -26.38
CA ALA A 72 0.77 -11.78 -27.75
C ALA A 72 1.13 -10.42 -28.38
N VAL A 73 1.50 -9.42 -27.57
CA VAL A 73 1.90 -8.08 -28.03
C VAL A 73 3.16 -8.16 -28.88
N LYS A 74 3.01 -7.86 -30.18
CA LYS A 74 4.12 -7.71 -31.13
C LYS A 74 4.53 -6.25 -31.31
N ASP A 75 3.58 -5.34 -31.19
CA ASP A 75 3.79 -3.90 -31.31
C ASP A 75 3.75 -3.25 -29.92
N GLU A 76 4.82 -2.54 -29.58
CA GLU A 76 4.93 -1.84 -28.29
C GLU A 76 3.89 -0.72 -28.15
N ASP A 77 3.40 -0.15 -29.25
CA ASP A 77 2.40 0.92 -29.23
C ASP A 77 1.00 0.41 -28.82
N GLU A 78 0.71 -0.89 -28.98
CA GLU A 78 -0.55 -1.52 -28.53
C GLU A 78 -0.55 -1.82 -27.04
N ARG A 79 0.64 -1.94 -26.43
CA ARG A 79 0.82 -2.38 -25.05
C ARG A 79 0.05 -1.52 -24.04
N PRO A 80 0.05 -0.17 -24.10
CA PRO A 80 -0.71 0.65 -23.16
C PRO A 80 -2.22 0.42 -23.23
N GLY A 81 -2.77 0.18 -24.43
CA GLY A 81 -4.20 -0.10 -24.62
C GLY A 81 -4.62 -1.40 -23.91
N LEU A 82 -3.85 -2.47 -24.11
CA LEU A 82 -4.09 -3.75 -23.44
C LEU A 82 -3.94 -3.66 -21.93
N MET A 83 -2.94 -2.91 -21.43
CA MET A 83 -2.81 -2.66 -19.99
C MET A 83 -4.05 -1.98 -19.43
N LEU A 84 -4.60 -1.01 -20.15
CA LEU A 84 -5.80 -0.31 -19.75
C LEU A 84 -7.03 -1.24 -19.74
N ASP A 85 -7.13 -2.18 -20.66
CA ASP A 85 -8.26 -3.11 -20.72
C ASP A 85 -8.22 -4.13 -19.57
N VAL A 86 -7.05 -4.74 -19.30
CA VAL A 86 -6.87 -5.58 -18.10
C VAL A 86 -7.15 -4.79 -16.82
N PHE A 87 -6.86 -3.48 -16.82
CA PHE A 87 -7.10 -2.63 -15.65
C PHE A 87 -8.59 -2.38 -15.43
N LYS A 88 -9.35 -2.14 -16.51
CA LYS A 88 -10.81 -2.03 -16.45
C LYS A 88 -11.43 -3.33 -15.93
N ASP A 89 -10.97 -4.48 -16.43
CA ASP A 89 -11.45 -5.79 -15.98
C ASP A 89 -11.19 -6.00 -14.49
N TRP A 90 -9.98 -5.66 -14.03
CA TRP A 90 -9.67 -5.70 -12.60
C TRP A 90 -10.56 -4.75 -11.79
N CYS A 91 -10.76 -3.51 -12.24
CA CYS A 91 -11.64 -2.53 -11.59
C CYS A 91 -13.08 -3.02 -11.52
N ALA A 92 -13.53 -3.77 -12.52
CA ALA A 92 -14.88 -4.33 -12.61
C ALA A 92 -15.15 -5.50 -11.64
N ILE A 93 -14.12 -6.09 -11.02
CA ILE A 93 -14.29 -7.12 -9.99
C ILE A 93 -15.14 -6.56 -8.85
N LYS A 94 -16.34 -7.11 -8.62
CA LYS A 94 -17.23 -6.68 -7.53
C LYS A 94 -17.09 -7.62 -6.34
N PRO A 95 -17.34 -7.16 -5.11
CA PRO A 95 -17.49 -8.08 -4.00
C PRO A 95 -18.68 -8.98 -4.29
N ARG A 96 -18.44 -10.27 -4.47
CA ARG A 96 -19.47 -11.26 -4.85
C ARG A 96 -19.40 -12.47 -3.91
N ALA A 97 -20.55 -12.93 -3.43
CA ALA A 97 -20.67 -14.19 -2.69
C ALA A 97 -21.65 -15.12 -3.45
N ASP A 98 -21.75 -16.39 -3.02
CA ASP A 98 -22.68 -17.37 -3.63
C ASP A 98 -24.15 -16.95 -3.51
N LYS A 99 -24.44 -16.12 -2.50
CA LYS A 99 -25.73 -15.47 -2.30
C LYS A 99 -25.52 -13.96 -2.37
N GLU A 100 -26.62 -13.22 -2.56
CA GLU A 100 -26.59 -11.76 -2.55
C GLU A 100 -25.97 -11.24 -1.25
N LEU A 101 -25.03 -10.31 -1.36
CA LEU A 101 -24.42 -9.67 -0.20
C LEU A 101 -25.44 -8.73 0.44
N GLY A 102 -25.57 -8.84 1.77
CA GLY A 102 -26.45 -7.95 2.52
C GLY A 102 -26.09 -6.47 2.29
N PRO A 103 -27.08 -5.55 2.24
CA PRO A 103 -26.84 -4.13 1.93
C PRO A 103 -25.78 -3.48 2.80
N TRP A 104 -25.69 -3.88 4.08
CA TRP A 104 -24.68 -3.37 5.00
C TRP A 104 -23.25 -3.74 4.58
N PHE A 105 -23.01 -4.96 4.09
CA PHE A 105 -21.69 -5.34 3.56
C PHE A 105 -21.35 -4.56 2.30
N VAL A 106 -22.32 -4.39 1.40
CA VAL A 106 -22.13 -3.61 0.18
C VAL A 106 -21.78 -2.16 0.51
N ALA A 107 -22.50 -1.53 1.44
CA ALA A 107 -22.25 -0.15 1.86
C ALA A 107 -20.88 0.04 2.52
N ASN A 108 -20.39 -0.94 3.29
CA ASN A 108 -19.07 -0.88 3.91
C ASN A 108 -17.93 -1.15 2.91
N LEU A 109 -18.12 -2.08 1.97
CA LEU A 109 -17.11 -2.39 0.96
C LEU A 109 -17.03 -1.32 -0.12
N LYS A 110 -18.16 -0.71 -0.48
CA LYS A 110 -18.29 0.30 -1.53
C LYS A 110 -19.08 1.52 -1.04
N PRO A 111 -18.51 2.33 -0.13
CA PRO A 111 -19.21 3.50 0.39
C PRO A 111 -19.44 4.53 -0.72
N SER A 112 -20.66 5.06 -0.84
CA SER A 112 -21.05 5.98 -1.93
C SER A 112 -20.34 7.34 -1.90
N TYR A 113 -19.76 7.71 -0.76
CA TYR A 113 -19.04 8.98 -0.56
C TYR A 113 -17.54 8.88 -0.88
N THR A 114 -17.03 7.68 -1.16
CA THR A 114 -15.62 7.45 -1.49
C THR A 114 -15.49 7.18 -2.99
N PRO A 115 -14.48 7.75 -3.68
CA PRO A 115 -14.18 7.35 -5.06
C PRO A 115 -13.99 5.83 -5.15
N GLU A 116 -14.49 5.22 -6.22
CA GLU A 116 -14.46 3.77 -6.41
C GLU A 116 -13.04 3.20 -6.27
N GLU A 117 -12.06 3.94 -6.78
CA GLU A 117 -10.64 3.60 -6.79
C GLU A 117 -10.00 3.52 -5.40
N PHE A 118 -10.60 4.19 -4.42
CA PHE A 118 -10.14 4.25 -3.01
C PHE A 118 -11.18 3.68 -2.03
N SER A 119 -12.23 3.05 -2.55
CA SER A 119 -13.19 2.33 -1.72
C SER A 119 -12.50 1.23 -0.90
N THR A 120 -13.09 0.85 0.23
CA THR A 120 -12.61 -0.25 1.06
C THR A 120 -12.37 -1.52 0.22
N TRP A 121 -13.26 -1.81 -0.72
CA TRP A 121 -13.11 -2.93 -1.66
C TRP A 121 -11.89 -2.78 -2.57
N ALA A 122 -11.66 -1.60 -3.15
CA ALA A 122 -10.51 -1.37 -4.02
C ALA A 122 -9.18 -1.56 -3.28
N LEU A 123 -9.10 -1.13 -2.01
CA LEU A 123 -7.91 -1.33 -1.17
C LEU A 123 -7.72 -2.80 -0.80
N ILE A 124 -8.78 -3.53 -0.44
CA ILE A 124 -8.72 -4.98 -0.17
C ILE A 124 -8.25 -5.73 -1.41
N ARG A 125 -8.84 -5.42 -2.58
CA ARG A 125 -8.49 -6.06 -3.86
C ARG A 125 -7.04 -5.78 -4.23
N ALA A 126 -6.56 -4.54 -4.10
CA ALA A 126 -5.15 -4.20 -4.37
C ALA A 126 -4.19 -4.92 -3.40
N SER A 127 -4.53 -4.98 -2.12
CA SER A 127 -3.77 -5.69 -1.09
C SER A 127 -3.74 -7.22 -1.33
N ALA A 128 -4.84 -7.79 -1.79
CA ALA A 128 -4.92 -9.20 -2.20
C ALA A 128 -4.03 -9.45 -3.43
N SER A 129 -4.12 -8.60 -4.46
CA SER A 129 -3.24 -8.66 -5.64
C SER A 129 -1.76 -8.58 -5.22
N PHE A 130 -1.42 -7.72 -4.26
CA PHE A 130 -0.07 -7.63 -3.70
C PHE A 130 0.41 -8.96 -3.12
N LYS A 131 -0.37 -9.56 -2.20
CA LYS A 131 -0.06 -10.87 -1.61
C LYS A 131 0.13 -11.96 -2.66
N CYS A 132 -0.71 -11.99 -3.70
CA CYS A 132 -0.65 -13.03 -4.73
C CYS A 132 0.53 -12.84 -5.70
N TRP A 133 0.92 -11.59 -6.01
CA TRP A 133 1.75 -11.31 -7.18
C TRP A 133 3.11 -10.64 -6.90
N TYR A 134 3.40 -10.18 -5.69
CA TYR A 134 4.65 -9.44 -5.40
C TYR A 134 5.93 -10.16 -5.84
N ARG A 135 5.97 -11.51 -5.70
CA ARG A 135 7.14 -12.32 -6.12
C ARG A 135 7.23 -12.54 -7.63
N HIS A 136 6.09 -12.77 -8.28
CA HIS A 136 6.07 -13.35 -9.62
C HIS A 136 5.73 -12.34 -10.72
N LYS A 137 4.98 -11.28 -10.39
CA LYS A 137 4.51 -10.27 -11.35
C LYS A 137 4.57 -8.85 -10.74
N PRO A 138 5.70 -8.40 -10.14
CA PRO A 138 5.79 -7.09 -9.50
C PRO A 138 5.53 -5.93 -10.47
N LYS A 139 5.97 -6.04 -11.74
CA LYS A 139 5.73 -4.99 -12.75
C LYS A 139 4.24 -4.79 -13.05
N LEU A 140 3.49 -5.90 -13.16
CA LEU A 140 2.03 -5.85 -13.33
C LEU A 140 1.40 -5.17 -12.12
N LEU A 141 1.75 -5.66 -10.93
CA LEU A 141 1.23 -5.18 -9.67
C LEU A 141 1.36 -3.65 -9.52
N TRP A 142 2.56 -3.12 -9.73
CA TRP A 142 2.83 -1.70 -9.57
C TRP A 142 2.21 -0.83 -10.66
N ARG A 143 2.10 -1.32 -11.91
CA ARG A 143 1.45 -0.58 -12.99
C ARG A 143 -0.05 -0.43 -12.79
N MET A 144 -0.68 -1.45 -12.23
CA MET A 144 -2.14 -1.50 -12.16
C MET A 144 -2.67 -0.98 -10.83
N PHE A 145 -1.97 -1.25 -9.73
CA PHE A 145 -2.50 -0.99 -8.38
C PHE A 145 -1.64 -0.04 -7.58
N GLY A 146 -0.65 0.60 -8.22
CA GLY A 146 0.30 1.49 -7.55
C GLY A 146 -0.40 2.60 -6.76
N ILE A 147 -1.51 3.15 -7.28
CA ILE A 147 -2.23 4.24 -6.60
C ILE A 147 -2.96 3.76 -5.33
N GLN A 148 -3.54 2.56 -5.34
CA GLN A 148 -4.15 1.97 -4.14
C GLN A 148 -3.07 1.57 -3.13
N LEU A 149 -1.99 0.94 -3.59
CA LEU A 149 -0.88 0.53 -2.72
C LEU A 149 -0.19 1.75 -2.08
N GLN A 150 -0.04 2.85 -2.81
CA GLN A 150 0.41 4.12 -2.26
C GLN A 150 -0.53 4.61 -1.16
N SER A 151 -1.85 4.55 -1.38
CA SER A 151 -2.83 4.94 -0.36
C SER A 151 -2.76 4.04 0.88
N ILE A 152 -2.51 2.73 0.71
CA ILE A 152 -2.35 1.80 1.83
C ILE A 152 -1.08 2.16 2.62
N LYS A 153 0.03 2.37 1.92
CA LYS A 153 1.31 2.71 2.57
C LYS A 153 1.24 4.04 3.30
N SER A 154 0.60 5.06 2.72
CA SER A 154 0.46 6.36 3.38
C SER A 154 -0.35 6.28 4.67
N MET A 155 -1.38 5.42 4.72
CA MET A 155 -2.16 5.19 5.95
C MET A 155 -1.43 4.33 6.98
N ALA A 156 -0.43 3.55 6.57
CA ALA A 156 0.37 2.72 7.47
C ALA A 156 1.47 3.51 8.19
N SER A 157 1.91 4.66 7.64
CA SER A 157 2.93 5.52 8.26
C SER A 157 2.49 5.96 9.66
N ARG A 158 3.24 5.50 10.68
CA ARG A 158 2.87 5.71 12.08
C ARG A 158 3.33 7.09 12.54
N GLY A 159 2.39 7.92 12.99
CA GLY A 159 2.70 9.18 13.68
C GLY A 159 2.61 10.45 12.83
N GLU A 160 2.30 10.33 11.53
CA GLU A 160 2.02 11.47 10.66
C GLU A 160 0.64 11.33 10.02
N ILE A 161 -0.07 12.45 9.86
CA ILE A 161 -1.39 12.48 9.20
C ILE A 161 -1.16 12.63 7.70
N PRO A 162 -1.59 11.69 6.85
CA PRO A 162 -1.42 11.79 5.42
C PRO A 162 -2.15 13.02 4.85
N VAL A 163 -1.48 13.74 3.94
CA VAL A 163 -2.07 14.87 3.23
C VAL A 163 -2.44 14.43 1.82
N ALA A 164 -3.75 14.33 1.55
CA ALA A 164 -4.24 14.05 0.21
C ALA A 164 -4.12 15.31 -0.66
N VAL A 165 -3.48 15.17 -1.82
CA VAL A 165 -3.29 16.27 -2.79
C VAL A 165 -3.95 15.88 -4.11
N VAL A 166 -4.79 16.75 -4.66
CA VAL A 166 -5.44 16.52 -5.95
C VAL A 166 -4.42 16.53 -7.10
N PRO A 167 -4.66 15.83 -8.23
CA PRO A 167 -3.66 15.66 -9.28
C PRO A 167 -3.07 16.97 -9.84
N SER A 168 -3.89 18.00 -10.02
CA SER A 168 -3.43 19.30 -10.53
C SER A 168 -2.47 20.01 -9.57
N MET A 169 -2.72 19.92 -8.27
CA MET A 169 -1.83 20.47 -7.24
C MET A 169 -0.57 19.63 -7.12
N TYR A 170 -0.70 18.30 -7.13
CA TYR A 170 0.45 17.39 -7.08
C TYR A 170 1.44 17.65 -8.23
N ALA A 171 0.93 17.84 -9.45
CA ALA A 171 1.74 18.15 -10.63
C ALA A 171 2.49 19.49 -10.54
N ALA A 172 2.00 20.44 -9.74
CA ALA A 172 2.64 21.74 -9.52
C ALA A 172 3.68 21.70 -8.38
N LEU A 173 3.65 20.68 -7.52
CA LEU A 173 4.62 20.52 -6.44
C LEU A 173 5.95 19.99 -6.99
N ARG A 174 7.05 20.43 -6.37
CA ARG A 174 8.38 19.91 -6.63
C ARG A 174 9.13 19.76 -5.32
N PRO A 175 10.09 18.82 -5.22
CA PRO A 175 10.94 18.72 -4.04
C PRO A 175 11.66 20.05 -3.75
N ASP A 176 11.62 20.50 -2.50
CA ASP A 176 12.34 21.72 -2.07
C ASP A 176 13.79 21.37 -1.73
N SER A 177 14.72 21.79 -2.59
CA SER A 177 16.15 21.52 -2.42
C SER A 177 16.76 22.16 -1.18
N LYS A 178 16.23 23.30 -0.72
CA LYS A 178 16.69 23.97 0.51
C LYS A 178 16.20 23.20 1.73
N PHE A 179 14.96 22.74 1.70
CA PHE A 179 14.42 21.87 2.75
C PHE A 179 15.24 20.58 2.87
N ILE A 180 15.45 19.87 1.76
CA ILE A 180 16.20 18.60 1.74
C ILE A 180 17.62 18.80 2.27
N SER A 181 18.32 19.84 1.82
CA SER A 181 19.70 20.12 2.27
C SER A 181 19.77 20.36 3.79
N ARG A 182 18.79 21.08 4.35
CA ARG A 182 18.71 21.33 5.80
C ARG A 182 18.35 20.07 6.59
N ALA A 183 17.44 19.26 6.07
CA ALA A 183 17.06 17.98 6.68
C ALA A 183 18.26 17.03 6.75
N VAL A 184 18.97 16.85 5.62
CA VAL A 184 20.17 16.01 5.55
C VAL A 184 21.28 16.52 6.48
N ALA A 185 21.51 17.84 6.56
CA ALA A 185 22.50 18.40 7.47
C ALA A 185 22.17 18.08 8.94
N ARG A 186 20.91 18.27 9.36
CA ARG A 186 20.46 17.95 10.72
C ARG A 186 20.54 16.46 11.04
N MET A 187 20.19 15.59 10.08
CA MET A 187 20.35 14.15 10.25
C MET A 187 21.82 13.75 10.47
N LYS A 188 22.77 14.38 9.75
CA LYS A 188 24.21 14.16 9.98
C LYS A 188 24.68 14.62 11.37
N GLU A 189 24.00 15.61 11.95
CA GLU A 189 24.24 16.10 13.32
C GLU A 189 23.52 15.26 14.39
N GLY A 190 22.81 14.18 14.03
CA GLY A 190 22.06 13.35 14.97
C GLY A 190 20.71 13.93 15.39
N LEU A 191 20.22 14.98 14.72
CA LEU A 191 18.98 15.66 15.06
C LEU A 191 17.82 15.21 14.16
N LYS A 192 16.68 14.85 14.77
CA LYS A 192 15.44 14.55 14.03
C LYS A 192 14.84 15.83 13.42
N TYR A 193 14.44 15.78 12.16
CA TYR A 193 13.71 16.89 11.51
C TYR A 193 12.20 16.65 11.64
N PRO A 194 11.40 17.61 12.11
CA PRO A 194 9.94 17.45 12.18
C PRO A 194 9.34 17.21 10.78
N GLY A 195 8.59 16.12 10.61
CA GLY A 195 8.00 15.74 9.31
C GLY A 195 8.92 14.93 8.40
N VAL A 196 10.05 14.42 8.93
CA VAL A 196 10.84 13.38 8.28
C VAL A 196 11.04 12.25 9.29
N GLY A 197 9.97 11.48 9.52
CA GLY A 197 10.05 10.21 10.24
C GLY A 197 10.89 9.22 9.44
N ILE A 198 11.96 8.72 10.06
CA ILE A 198 12.54 7.43 9.67
C ILE A 198 11.72 6.41 10.48
N ASP A 199 11.03 5.51 9.80
CA ASP A 199 10.39 4.36 10.43
C ASP A 199 11.53 3.48 11.00
N ASP A 200 11.92 3.77 12.25
CA ASP A 200 12.84 2.96 13.03
C ASP A 200 12.09 1.68 13.48
N ASP A 201 11.69 0.83 12.53
CA ASP A 201 11.21 -0.53 12.82
C ASP A 201 12.42 -1.40 13.16
N ILE A 202 12.97 -1.20 14.35
CA ILE A 202 13.69 -2.27 15.04
C ILE A 202 12.60 -3.20 15.53
N ALA A 203 12.42 -4.31 14.81
CA ALA A 203 11.71 -5.46 15.33
C ALA A 203 12.37 -5.83 16.67
N GLU A 204 11.70 -5.54 17.78
CA GLU A 204 11.98 -6.20 19.04
C GLU A 204 11.54 -7.66 18.85
N ASP A 205 12.51 -8.50 18.51
CA ASP A 205 12.36 -9.95 18.48
C ASP A 205 12.15 -10.53 19.89
N ALA A 206 11.24 -11.51 19.93
CA ALA A 206 11.02 -12.59 20.92
C ALA A 206 10.21 -12.29 22.20
#